data_AF-A0A436W055-F1
#
_entry.id   AF-A0A436W055-F1
#
_cell.length_a   1.000
_cell.length_b   1.000
_cell.length_c   1.000
_cell.angle_alpha   90.00
_cell.angle_beta   90.00
_cell.angle_gamma   90.00
#
_symmetry.space_group_name_H-M   'P 1'
#
loop_
_entity.id
_entity.type
_entity.pdbx_description
1 polymer ?
#
loop_
_entity_poly.entity_id
_entity_poly.type
_entity_poly.pdbx_seq_one_letter_code
_entity_poly.pdbx_strand_id
1 'polypeptide(L)'
;RRYNIPYRTSNTCAANTVDAQAAYESVFSLWGAIQGGGNLMMHGAGWLEGGLRCSYEKTILDIDLLQMVAEFLTPLDLSEDALGFDAIQSVGPGGHFFGTQHTQDRYKTAFYSPILSDWRNFESWTEAGSPTALEKANRVWKERLASYEEPYMDPATREELNDFVEKRRAEGGAPTDF
;
A
#
# COMPACT_ATOMS: atom_id res chain seq x y z
N ARG A 1 22.81 5.69 8.13
CA ARG A 1 22.87 7.02 8.80
C ARG A 1 24.28 7.50 9.12
N ARG A 2 25.13 6.73 9.81
CA ARG A 2 26.51 7.14 10.18
C ARG A 2 27.37 7.71 9.03
N TYR A 3 27.24 7.17 7.83
CA TYR A 3 27.97 7.63 6.65
C TYR A 3 27.27 8.73 5.84
N ASN A 4 26.07 9.16 6.25
CA ASN A 4 25.25 10.16 5.55
C ASN A 4 24.97 9.84 4.07
N ILE A 5 24.71 8.57 3.75
CA ILE A 5 24.34 8.10 2.41
C ILE A 5 22.95 7.47 2.48
N PRO A 6 22.07 7.66 1.47
CA PRO A 6 20.82 6.95 1.36
C PRO A 6 21.01 5.43 1.39
N TYR A 7 20.16 4.75 2.15
CA TYR A 7 20.18 3.30 2.29
C TYR A 7 18.98 2.67 1.58
N ARG A 8 19.25 1.77 0.63
CA ARG A 8 18.22 0.94 -0.01
C ARG A 8 17.97 -0.31 0.82
N THR A 9 16.69 -0.65 0.99
CA THR A 9 16.20 -1.88 1.62
C THR A 9 15.06 -2.50 0.78
N SER A 10 14.41 -3.56 1.26
CA SER A 10 13.32 -4.24 0.56
C SER A 10 12.22 -4.77 1.48
N ASN A 11 11.03 -4.99 0.91
CA ASN A 11 9.93 -5.73 1.54
C ASN A 11 9.99 -7.21 1.12
N THR A 12 10.82 -7.99 1.81
CA THR A 12 11.12 -9.39 1.44
C THR A 12 10.08 -10.35 1.98
N CYS A 13 9.67 -11.32 1.15
CA CYS A 13 8.71 -12.37 1.50
C CYS A 13 9.12 -13.70 0.87
N ALA A 14 9.11 -14.78 1.65
CA ALA A 14 9.45 -16.13 1.22
C ALA A 14 8.22 -17.00 0.89
N ALA A 15 7.02 -16.56 1.29
CA ALA A 15 5.77 -17.28 1.03
C ALA A 15 5.59 -17.64 -0.46
N ASN A 16 5.07 -18.84 -0.73
CA ASN A 16 4.81 -19.34 -2.09
C ASN A 16 3.47 -18.85 -2.67
N THR A 17 2.58 -18.36 -1.82
CA THR A 17 1.24 -17.88 -2.18
C THR A 17 0.85 -16.69 -1.30
N VAL A 18 -0.25 -16.02 -1.63
CA VAL A 18 -0.79 -14.91 -0.85
C VAL A 18 -1.68 -15.47 0.26
N ASP A 19 -1.07 -15.71 1.41
CA ASP A 19 -1.71 -16.23 2.61
C ASP A 19 -1.28 -15.45 3.87
N ALA A 20 -1.52 -16.02 5.04
CA ALA A 20 -1.08 -15.42 6.30
C ALA A 20 0.45 -15.22 6.36
N GLN A 21 1.24 -16.16 5.83
CA GLN A 21 2.70 -16.04 5.77
C GLN A 21 3.11 -14.83 4.94
N ALA A 22 2.53 -14.68 3.76
CA ALA A 22 2.81 -13.54 2.90
C ALA A 22 2.50 -12.21 3.60
N ALA A 23 1.41 -12.14 4.36
CA ALA A 23 1.02 -10.94 5.09
C ALA A 23 1.99 -10.61 6.24
N TYR A 24 2.24 -11.56 7.15
CA TYR A 24 3.05 -11.26 8.33
C TYR A 24 4.54 -11.06 7.99
N GLU A 25 5.10 -11.81 7.03
CA GLU A 25 6.51 -11.62 6.64
C GLU A 25 6.70 -10.23 6.03
N SER A 26 5.76 -9.81 5.18
CA SER A 26 5.82 -8.50 4.53
C SER A 26 5.69 -7.37 5.56
N VAL A 27 4.69 -7.41 6.46
CA VAL A 27 4.52 -6.32 7.44
C VAL A 27 5.72 -6.21 8.40
N PHE A 28 6.32 -7.33 8.83
CA PHE A 28 7.53 -7.29 9.66
C PHE A 28 8.75 -6.81 8.87
N SER A 29 8.87 -7.17 7.59
CA SER A 29 9.93 -6.66 6.71
C SER A 29 9.80 -5.14 6.54
N LEU A 30 8.59 -4.64 6.29
CA LEU A 30 8.28 -3.21 6.21
C LEU A 30 8.64 -2.48 7.50
N TRP A 31 8.23 -3.00 8.67
CA TRP A 31 8.59 -2.37 9.94
C TRP A 31 10.09 -2.33 10.18
N GLY A 32 10.82 -3.40 9.85
CA GLY A 32 12.27 -3.43 9.92
C GLY A 32 12.91 -2.39 8.98
N ALA A 33 12.43 -2.30 7.76
CA ALA A 33 12.90 -1.34 6.75
C ALA A 33 12.67 0.12 7.19
N ILE A 34 11.46 0.44 7.64
CA ILE A 34 11.08 1.79 8.06
C ILE A 34 11.78 2.21 9.34
N GLN A 35 11.75 1.38 10.39
CA GLN A 35 12.43 1.71 11.65
C GLN A 35 13.96 1.73 11.50
N GLY A 36 14.49 0.94 10.56
CA GLY A 36 15.89 1.01 10.13
C GLY A 36 16.27 2.33 9.45
N GLY A 37 15.30 3.15 9.05
CA GLY A 37 15.50 4.40 8.32
C GLY A 37 15.90 4.19 6.87
N GLY A 38 15.32 3.19 6.21
CA GLY A 38 15.47 2.98 4.77
C GLY A 38 14.97 4.19 3.99
N ASN A 39 15.74 4.60 2.97
CA ASN A 39 15.42 5.75 2.13
C ASN A 39 14.77 5.34 0.81
N LEU A 40 15.13 4.15 0.31
CA LEU A 40 14.58 3.58 -0.91
C LEU A 40 14.15 2.14 -0.63
N MET A 41 12.87 1.85 -0.83
CA MET A 41 12.34 0.50 -0.72
C MET A 41 12.19 -0.10 -2.11
N MET A 42 13.14 -0.96 -2.47
CA MET A 42 13.02 -1.76 -3.68
C MET A 42 12.16 -2.98 -3.39
N HIS A 43 11.45 -3.50 -4.39
CA HIS A 43 10.53 -4.62 -4.18
C HIS A 43 9.47 -4.33 -3.10
N GLY A 44 9.03 -3.07 -3.00
CA GLY A 44 8.03 -2.68 -2.00
C GLY A 44 6.72 -3.45 -2.12
N ALA A 45 6.37 -3.91 -3.33
CA ALA A 45 5.15 -4.66 -3.59
C ALA A 45 5.35 -5.80 -4.60
N GLY A 46 4.60 -6.90 -4.38
CA GLY A 46 4.44 -8.01 -5.33
C GLY A 46 5.37 -9.20 -5.13
N TRP A 47 6.37 -9.08 -4.24
CA TRP A 47 7.40 -10.09 -4.03
C TRP A 47 6.87 -11.35 -3.32
N LEU A 48 7.11 -12.52 -3.91
CA LEU A 48 6.86 -13.85 -3.36
C LEU A 48 8.03 -14.81 -3.66
N GLU A 49 8.00 -15.99 -3.03
CA GLU A 49 8.89 -17.13 -3.30
C GLU A 49 10.37 -16.73 -3.22
N GLY A 50 10.72 -15.91 -2.23
CA GLY A 50 12.09 -15.46 -2.03
C GLY A 50 12.66 -14.62 -3.19
N GLY A 51 11.79 -14.07 -4.05
CA GLY A 51 12.16 -13.24 -5.20
C GLY A 51 12.02 -13.94 -6.54
N LEU A 52 11.57 -15.21 -6.55
CA LEU A 52 11.34 -15.96 -7.79
C LEU A 52 10.02 -15.60 -8.46
N ARG A 53 9.10 -14.93 -7.76
CA ARG A 53 7.76 -14.65 -8.26
C ARG A 53 7.30 -13.22 -7.95
N CYS A 54 6.70 -12.59 -8.97
CA CYS A 54 5.88 -11.39 -8.82
C CYS A 54 4.40 -11.78 -8.95
N SER A 55 3.57 -11.39 -7.98
CA SER A 55 2.11 -11.65 -7.99
C SER A 55 1.32 -10.34 -7.98
N TYR A 56 0.27 -10.28 -8.82
CA TYR A 56 -0.66 -9.15 -8.85
C TYR A 56 -1.46 -9.02 -7.54
N GLU A 57 -1.94 -10.13 -6.99
CA GLU A 57 -2.66 -10.15 -5.72
C GLU A 57 -1.75 -9.70 -4.57
N LYS A 58 -0.49 -10.19 -4.55
CA LYS A 58 0.51 -9.76 -3.57
C LYS A 58 0.83 -8.28 -3.73
N THR A 59 0.83 -7.76 -4.95
CA THR A 59 1.05 -6.33 -5.21
C THR A 59 -0.03 -5.49 -4.54
N ILE A 60 -1.32 -5.87 -4.66
CA ILE A 60 -2.40 -5.14 -3.98
C ILE A 60 -2.31 -5.27 -2.46
N LEU A 61 -1.99 -6.47 -1.95
CA LEU A 61 -1.79 -6.68 -0.52
C LEU A 61 -0.68 -5.78 0.03
N ASP A 62 0.48 -5.76 -0.63
CA ASP A 62 1.61 -4.93 -0.19
C ASP A 62 1.30 -3.45 -0.30
N ILE A 63 0.54 -3.01 -1.32
CA ILE A 63 0.11 -1.60 -1.41
C ILE A 63 -0.79 -1.23 -0.23
N ASP A 64 -1.71 -2.11 0.19
CA ASP A 64 -2.56 -1.86 1.37
C ASP A 64 -1.69 -1.77 2.65
N LEU A 65 -0.72 -2.67 2.81
CA LEU A 65 0.23 -2.62 3.93
C LEU A 65 1.10 -1.37 3.91
N LEU A 66 1.61 -0.97 2.75
CA LEU A 66 2.39 0.26 2.56
C LEU A 66 1.58 1.50 2.92
N GLN A 67 0.29 1.54 2.54
CA GLN A 67 -0.60 2.63 2.90
C GLN A 67 -0.88 2.66 4.41
N MET A 68 -1.10 1.51 5.05
CA MET A 68 -1.25 1.43 6.51
C MET A 68 0.00 1.95 7.24
N VAL A 69 1.19 1.56 6.77
CA VAL A 69 2.45 2.04 7.35
C VAL A 69 2.65 3.53 7.07
N ALA A 70 2.31 4.02 5.88
CA ALA A 70 2.38 5.44 5.55
C ALA A 70 1.45 6.27 6.45
N GLU A 71 0.21 5.81 6.66
CA GLU A 71 -0.74 6.44 7.56
C GLU A 71 -0.24 6.46 9.00
N PHE A 72 0.33 5.36 9.48
CA PHE A 72 0.91 5.31 10.82
C PHE A 72 2.04 6.34 11.01
N LEU A 73 2.79 6.63 9.94
CA LEU A 73 3.87 7.62 9.96
C LEU A 73 3.36 9.06 9.81
N THR A 74 2.08 9.27 9.53
CA THR A 74 1.47 10.61 9.53
C THR A 74 1.65 11.23 10.92
N PRO A 75 2.24 12.43 11.02
CA PRO A 75 2.38 13.11 12.31
C PRO A 75 1.02 13.33 12.98
N LEU A 76 0.97 13.18 14.30
CA LEU A 76 -0.24 13.46 15.07
C LEU A 76 -0.62 14.93 14.93
N ASP A 77 -1.89 15.18 14.64
CA ASP A 77 -2.47 16.52 14.78
C ASP A 77 -2.65 16.84 16.27
N LEU A 78 -2.03 17.92 16.72
CA LEU A 78 -2.08 18.40 18.10
C LEU A 78 -2.91 19.69 18.23
N SER A 79 -3.73 20.02 17.22
CA SER A 79 -4.70 21.11 17.31
C SER A 79 -5.73 20.86 18.43
N GLU A 80 -6.32 21.93 18.97
CA GLU A 80 -7.37 21.82 20.01
C GLU A 80 -8.52 20.91 19.55
N ASP A 81 -8.89 21.08 18.28
CA ASP A 81 -9.87 20.29 17.56
C ASP A 81 -9.52 18.80 17.50
N ALA A 82 -8.26 18.43 17.25
CA ALA A 82 -7.81 17.03 17.26
C ALA A 82 -7.74 16.45 18.68
N LEU A 83 -7.35 17.25 19.67
CA LEU A 83 -7.29 16.84 21.08
C LEU A 83 -8.69 16.57 21.66
N GLY A 84 -9.71 17.26 21.16
CA GLY A 84 -11.12 16.93 21.42
C GLY A 84 -11.57 17.16 22.86
N PHE A 85 -10.91 18.03 23.62
CA PHE A 85 -11.21 18.27 25.03
C PHE A 85 -12.66 18.71 25.28
N ASP A 86 -13.20 19.60 24.43
CA ASP A 86 -14.59 20.07 24.53
C ASP A 86 -15.59 18.93 24.31
N ALA A 87 -15.30 18.03 23.36
CA ALA A 87 -16.13 16.84 23.13
C ALA A 87 -16.09 15.92 24.36
N ILE A 88 -14.91 15.70 24.95
CA ILE A 88 -14.75 14.87 26.16
C ILE A 88 -15.53 15.46 27.34
N GLN A 89 -15.40 16.77 27.57
CA GLN A 89 -16.08 17.46 28.67
C GLN A 89 -17.60 17.45 28.50
N SER A 90 -18.09 17.66 27.27
CA SER A 90 -19.53 17.70 26.98
C SER A 90 -20.22 16.33 27.10
N VAL A 91 -19.55 15.25 26.70
CA VAL A 91 -20.11 13.89 26.81
C VAL A 91 -20.11 13.39 28.25
N GLY A 92 -19.02 13.64 28.99
CA GLY A 92 -18.88 13.23 30.38
C GLY A 92 -18.79 11.71 30.62
N PRO A 93 -18.68 11.27 31.89
CA PRO A 93 -18.49 9.87 32.24
C PRO A 93 -19.67 8.98 31.84
N GLY A 94 -19.38 7.83 31.22
CA GLY A 94 -20.39 6.84 30.82
C GLY A 94 -21.17 7.17 29.55
N GLY A 95 -20.90 8.30 28.90
CA GLY A 95 -21.48 8.65 27.61
C GLY A 95 -20.78 8.02 26.40
N HIS A 96 -21.23 8.37 25.20
CA HIS A 96 -20.63 7.96 23.93
C HIS A 96 -20.50 9.14 22.95
N PHE A 97 -19.56 9.04 22.02
CA PHE A 97 -19.21 10.15 21.12
C PHE A 97 -19.93 10.14 19.76
N PHE A 98 -20.61 9.04 19.40
CA PHE A 98 -21.18 8.85 18.06
C PHE A 98 -22.09 9.99 17.55
N GLY A 99 -22.83 10.64 18.44
CA GLY A 99 -23.74 11.73 18.08
C GLY A 99 -23.12 13.13 18.16
N THR A 100 -21.88 13.26 18.64
CA THR A 100 -21.25 14.57 18.86
C THR A 100 -20.92 15.26 17.54
N GLN A 101 -20.99 16.59 17.51
CA GLN A 101 -20.61 17.37 16.33
C GLN A 101 -19.15 17.08 15.93
N HIS A 102 -18.26 16.97 16.93
CA HIS A 102 -16.86 16.61 16.74
C HIS A 102 -16.67 15.33 15.93
N THR A 103 -17.44 14.28 16.25
CA THR A 103 -17.43 13.02 15.50
C THR A 103 -18.07 13.16 14.13
N GLN A 104 -19.22 13.85 14.03
CA GLN A 104 -19.92 14.02 12.75
C GLN A 104 -19.07 14.76 11.71
N ASP A 105 -18.34 15.79 12.12
CA ASP A 105 -17.45 16.57 11.25
C ASP A 105 -16.29 15.75 10.69
N ARG A 106 -15.86 14.72 11.43
CA ARG A 106 -14.65 13.93 11.15
C ARG A 106 -14.93 12.49 10.72
N TYR A 107 -16.17 12.03 10.81
CA TYR A 107 -16.55 10.62 10.63
C TYR A 107 -16.01 10.02 9.32
N LYS A 108 -16.00 10.82 8.25
CA LYS A 108 -15.55 10.37 6.92
C LYS A 108 -14.03 10.42 6.71
N THR A 109 -13.29 11.11 7.57
CA THR A 109 -11.88 11.47 7.34
C THR A 109 -10.96 11.11 8.51
N ALA A 110 -11.48 10.79 9.68
CA ALA A 110 -10.68 10.52 10.88
C ALA A 110 -9.93 9.18 10.83
N PHE A 111 -10.38 8.24 10.00
CA PHE A 111 -9.85 6.89 9.96
C PHE A 111 -9.37 6.51 8.57
N TYR A 112 -8.25 5.80 8.53
CA TYR A 112 -7.77 5.13 7.34
C TYR A 112 -8.82 4.18 6.77
N SER A 113 -8.96 4.22 5.44
CA SER A 113 -9.84 3.33 4.70
C SER A 113 -9.01 2.28 3.95
N PRO A 114 -8.98 1.03 4.41
CA PRO A 114 -8.14 -0.01 3.81
C PRO A 114 -8.63 -0.43 2.43
N ILE A 115 -7.70 -0.85 1.57
CA ILE A 115 -8.04 -1.42 0.27
C ILE A 115 -8.62 -2.83 0.45
N LEU A 116 -7.99 -3.68 1.27
CA LEU A 116 -8.33 -5.09 1.38
C LEU A 116 -9.04 -5.45 2.68
N SER A 117 -8.62 -4.94 3.83
CA SER A 117 -9.23 -5.32 5.11
C SER A 117 -10.76 -5.13 5.09
N ASP A 118 -11.44 -6.06 5.76
CA ASP A 118 -12.89 -6.09 5.87
C ASP A 118 -13.27 -6.03 7.34
N TRP A 119 -13.99 -4.98 7.72
CA TRP A 119 -14.38 -4.71 9.11
C TRP A 119 -15.87 -4.89 9.33
N ARG A 120 -16.57 -5.50 8.38
CA ARG A 120 -17.96 -5.91 8.57
C ARG A 120 -18.02 -6.97 9.67
N ASN A 121 -19.13 -6.97 10.41
CA ASN A 121 -19.43 -8.10 11.29
C ASN A 121 -19.65 -9.38 10.46
N PHE A 122 -19.68 -10.52 11.15
CA PHE A 122 -19.76 -11.83 10.49
C PHE A 122 -21.01 -11.98 9.62
N GLU A 123 -22.15 -11.50 10.09
CA GLU A 123 -23.43 -11.58 9.39
C GLU A 123 -23.38 -10.81 8.07
N SER A 124 -22.98 -9.54 8.10
CA SER A 124 -22.87 -8.70 6.90
C SER A 124 -21.74 -9.14 5.96
N TRP A 125 -20.66 -9.71 6.49
CA TRP A 125 -19.61 -10.32 5.68
C TRP A 125 -20.13 -11.57 4.95
N THR A 126 -20.90 -12.41 5.64
CA THR A 126 -21.52 -13.62 5.09
C THR A 126 -22.56 -13.27 4.02
N GLU A 127 -23.44 -12.31 4.28
CA GLU A 127 -24.42 -11.81 3.32
C GLU A 127 -23.78 -11.25 2.05
N ALA A 128 -22.56 -10.71 2.16
CA ALA A 128 -21.78 -10.23 1.03
C ALA A 128 -20.98 -11.33 0.30
N GLY A 129 -21.23 -12.61 0.59
CA GLY A 129 -20.60 -13.75 -0.06
C GLY A 129 -19.29 -14.18 0.56
N SER A 130 -19.01 -13.79 1.80
CA SER A 130 -17.82 -14.23 2.56
C SER A 130 -16.48 -13.97 1.87
N PRO A 131 -16.25 -12.76 1.29
CA PRO A 131 -15.07 -12.51 0.48
C PRO A 131 -13.78 -12.61 1.30
N THR A 132 -12.77 -13.25 0.72
CA THR A 132 -11.42 -13.33 1.28
C THR A 132 -10.53 -12.21 0.76
N ALA A 133 -9.43 -11.93 1.48
CA ALA A 133 -8.45 -10.93 1.07
C ALA A 133 -7.86 -11.23 -0.32
N LEU A 134 -7.64 -12.51 -0.64
CA LEU A 134 -7.11 -12.95 -1.93
C LEU A 134 -8.08 -12.65 -3.07
N GLU A 135 -9.36 -12.99 -2.92
CA GLU A 135 -10.39 -12.73 -3.93
C GLU A 135 -10.57 -11.23 -4.15
N LYS A 136 -10.56 -10.46 -3.06
CA LYS A 136 -10.64 -8.99 -3.12
C LYS A 136 -9.43 -8.40 -3.83
N ALA A 137 -8.22 -8.86 -3.53
CA ALA A 137 -6.99 -8.45 -4.22
C ALA A 137 -7.03 -8.79 -5.71
N ASN A 138 -7.51 -9.99 -6.07
CA ASN A 138 -7.66 -10.41 -7.47
C ASN A 138 -8.60 -9.48 -8.26
N ARG A 139 -9.74 -9.15 -7.65
CA ARG A 139 -10.69 -8.21 -8.24
C ARG A 139 -10.07 -6.81 -8.39
N VAL A 140 -9.46 -6.28 -7.33
CA VAL A 140 -8.91 -4.92 -7.32
C VAL A 140 -7.82 -4.73 -8.37
N TRP A 141 -6.87 -5.66 -8.53
CA TRP A 141 -5.83 -5.45 -9.54
C TRP A 141 -6.40 -5.43 -10.97
N LYS A 142 -7.42 -6.25 -11.25
CA LYS A 142 -8.10 -6.27 -12.56
C LYS A 142 -8.83 -4.96 -12.81
N GLU A 143 -9.55 -4.45 -11.81
CA GLU A 143 -10.22 -3.15 -11.88
C GLU A 143 -9.22 -2.02 -12.14
N ARG A 144 -8.07 -2.02 -11.44
CA ARG A 144 -7.03 -1.00 -11.64
C ARG A 144 -6.42 -1.02 -13.02
N LEU A 145 -6.17 -2.20 -13.60
CA LEU A 145 -5.68 -2.31 -14.98
C LEU A 145 -6.75 -1.89 -15.98
N ALA A 146 -8.01 -2.26 -15.76
CA ALA A 146 -9.11 -1.90 -16.65
C ALA A 146 -9.39 -0.38 -16.65
N SER A 147 -9.13 0.30 -15.53
CA SER A 147 -9.31 1.75 -15.39
C SER A 147 -8.03 2.56 -15.59
N TYR A 148 -6.93 1.95 -16.04
CA TYR A 148 -5.67 2.66 -16.22
C TYR A 148 -5.73 3.56 -17.45
N GLU A 149 -5.33 4.82 -17.27
CA GLU A 149 -5.10 5.79 -18.35
C GLU A 149 -3.61 6.15 -18.36
N GLU A 150 -2.97 6.03 -19.52
CA GLU A 150 -1.54 6.34 -19.66
C GLU A 150 -1.31 7.84 -19.43
N PRO A 151 -0.39 8.23 -18.53
CA PRO A 151 -0.01 9.63 -18.37
C PRO A 151 0.51 10.21 -19.69
N TYR A 152 0.18 11.48 -19.94
CA TYR A 152 0.65 12.16 -21.14
C TYR A 152 2.19 12.11 -21.24
N MET A 153 2.66 11.79 -22.43
CA MET A 153 4.06 11.88 -22.84
C MET A 153 4.09 12.62 -24.18
N ASP A 154 4.99 13.60 -24.30
CA ASP A 154 5.21 14.33 -25.54
C ASP A 154 5.48 13.35 -26.71
N PRO A 155 4.69 13.40 -27.80
CA PRO A 155 4.90 12.54 -28.96
C PRO A 155 6.32 12.55 -29.51
N ALA A 156 7.01 13.71 -29.50
CA ALA A 156 8.38 13.81 -29.98
C ALA A 156 9.35 13.01 -29.08
N THR A 157 9.20 13.12 -27.76
CA THR A 157 9.97 12.31 -26.80
C THR A 157 9.71 10.82 -27.01
N ARG A 158 8.45 10.43 -27.24
CA ARG A 158 8.08 9.02 -27.48
C ARG A 158 8.73 8.47 -28.75
N GLU A 159 8.75 9.27 -29.82
CA GLU A 159 9.39 8.92 -31.08
C GLU A 159 10.90 8.73 -30.90
N GLU A 160 11.58 9.67 -30.24
CA GLU A 160 13.03 9.57 -29.96
C GLU A 160 13.37 8.31 -29.13
N LEU A 161 12.55 7.97 -28.13
CA LEU A 161 12.73 6.75 -27.33
C LEU A 161 12.57 5.49 -28.16
N ASN A 162 11.56 5.44 -29.04
CA ASN A 162 11.33 4.30 -29.92
C ASN A 162 12.49 4.12 -30.91
N ASP A 163 12.95 5.21 -31.54
CA ASP A 163 14.09 5.19 -32.47
C ASP A 163 15.37 4.70 -31.78
N PHE A 164 15.62 5.15 -30.54
CA PHE A 164 16.75 4.68 -29.74
C PHE A 164 16.65 3.17 -29.48
N VAL A 165 15.49 2.66 -29.06
CA VAL A 165 15.28 1.24 -28.78
C VAL A 165 15.48 0.40 -30.04
N GLU A 166 14.90 0.81 -31.17
CA GLU A 166 15.01 0.08 -32.44
C GLU A 166 16.45 0.08 -32.95
N LYS A 167 17.16 1.20 -32.86
CA LYS A 167 18.59 1.26 -33.17
C LYS A 167 19.40 0.27 -32.32
N ARG A 168 19.17 0.23 -31.00
CA ARG A 168 19.90 -0.68 -30.09
C ARG A 168 19.59 -2.15 -30.37
N ARG A 169 18.36 -2.47 -30.74
CA ARG A 169 17.99 -3.82 -31.20
C ARG A 169 18.71 -4.19 -32.49
N ALA A 170 18.75 -3.29 -33.47
CA ALA A 170 19.44 -3.52 -34.74
C ALA A 170 20.96 -3.68 -34.58
N GLU A 171 21.58 -3.00 -33.61
CA GLU A 171 23.00 -3.13 -33.27
C GLU A 171 23.35 -4.44 -32.52
N GLY A 172 22.37 -5.32 -32.28
CA GLY A 172 22.58 -6.63 -31.65
C GLY A 172 22.09 -6.74 -30.21
N GLY A 173 21.45 -5.70 -29.66
CA GLY A 173 20.89 -5.71 -28.32
C GLY A 173 21.96 -5.71 -27.21
N ALA A 174 21.52 -5.98 -25.98
CA ALA A 174 22.44 -6.22 -24.87
C ALA A 174 23.01 -7.66 -24.99
N PRO A 175 24.32 -7.87 -24.81
CA PRO A 175 24.88 -9.21 -24.77
C PRO A 175 24.18 -10.01 -23.67
N THR A 176 23.70 -11.20 -24.02
CA THR A 176 23.11 -12.13 -23.06
C THR A 176 24.23 -12.96 -22.44
N ASP A 177 24.19 -13.16 -21.12
CA ASP A 177 25.11 -14.06 -20.40
C ASP A 177 24.81 -15.56 -20.65
N PHE A 178 24.21 -15.89 -21.80
CA PHE A 178 23.86 -17.24 -22.25
C PHE A 178 24.54 -17.54 -23.59
#